data_AF-A0A969LAX7-F1
#
_entry.id   AF-A0A969LAX7-F1
#
_cell.length_a   1.000
_cell.length_b   1.000
_cell.length_c   1.000
_cell.angle_alpha   90.00
_cell.angle_beta   90.00
_cell.angle_gamma   90.00
#
_symmetry.space_group_name_H-M   'P 1'
#
loop_
_entity.id
_entity.type
_entity.pdbx_description
1 polymer ?
#
loop_
_entity_poly.entity_id
_entity_poly.type
_entity_poly.pdbx_seq_one_letter_code
_entity_poly.pdbx_strand_id
1 'polypeptide(L)'
;GVAYKKNVSDIRESPALDIIHLLGEKGATVSYHDPMVPTVNIDGLSMTCVPDLFEALRNATCVVIVTDHSWYDWDKIRQHAALIVDTRRAIRSQDV
;
A
#
# COMPACT_ATOMS: atom_id res chain seq x y z
N GLY A 1 1.58 2.31 0.23
CA GLY A 1 1.67 3.68 0.76
C GLY A 1 0.55 3.85 1.77
N VAL A 2 0.89 4.32 2.97
CA VAL A 2 -0.07 4.62 4.04
C VAL A 2 -0.14 6.12 4.33
N ALA A 3 0.81 6.92 3.84
CA ALA A 3 0.74 8.38 3.93
C ALA A 3 -0.48 8.96 3.20
N TYR A 4 -1.04 10.04 3.73
CA TYR A 4 -2.22 10.76 3.20
C TYR A 4 -2.00 11.30 1.78
N LYS A 5 -0.77 11.70 1.44
CA LYS A 5 -0.44 12.21 0.12
C LYS A 5 0.93 11.71 -0.35
N LYS A 6 1.13 11.81 -1.66
CA LYS A 6 2.37 11.47 -2.33
C LYS A 6 3.57 12.17 -1.69
N ASN A 7 4.63 11.39 -1.45
CA ASN A 7 5.96 11.83 -1.04
C ASN A 7 6.05 12.60 0.29
N VAL A 8 5.16 12.33 1.23
CA VAL A 8 5.27 12.80 2.61
C VAL A 8 5.05 11.64 3.59
N SER A 9 5.29 11.87 4.88
CA SER A 9 5.08 10.90 5.97
C SER A 9 3.79 11.14 6.78
N ASP A 10 3.02 12.19 6.48
CA ASP A 10 1.79 12.50 7.23
C ASP A 10 0.72 11.45 6.96
N ILE A 11 0.20 10.83 8.03
CA ILE A 11 -0.85 9.79 7.98
C ILE A 11 -2.20 10.29 8.48
N ARG A 12 -2.28 11.53 8.97
CA ARG A 12 -3.55 12.08 9.46
C ARG A 12 -4.58 12.09 8.33
N GLU A 13 -5.77 11.60 8.61
CA GLU A 13 -6.87 11.49 7.65
C GLU A 13 -6.52 10.64 6.41
N SER A 14 -5.51 9.77 6.51
CA SER A 14 -5.12 8.92 5.40
C SER A 14 -6.20 7.88 5.10
N PRO A 15 -6.73 7.82 3.86
CA PRO A 15 -7.71 6.81 3.48
C PRO A 15 -7.14 5.39 3.56
N ALA A 16 -5.80 5.24 3.61
CA ALA A 16 -5.17 3.94 3.78
C ALA A 16 -5.49 3.31 5.14
N LEU A 17 -5.68 4.13 6.19
CA LEU A 17 -6.01 3.63 7.52
C LEU A 17 -7.42 3.03 7.56
N ASP A 18 -8.39 3.71 6.94
CA ASP A 18 -9.76 3.21 6.79
C ASP A 18 -9.81 1.92 5.98
N ILE A 19 -9.05 1.86 4.87
CA ILE A 19 -8.96 0.66 4.03
C ILE A 19 -8.38 -0.51 4.82
N ILE A 20 -7.29 -0.30 5.57
CA ILE A 20 -6.66 -1.33 6.41
C ILE A 20 -7.68 -1.83 7.45
N HIS A 21 -8.36 -0.92 8.13
CA HIS A 21 -9.35 -1.25 9.16
C HIS A 21 -10.51 -2.07 8.58
N LEU A 22 -11.17 -1.57 7.53
CA LEU A 22 -12.33 -2.23 6.91
C LEU A 22 -11.98 -3.60 6.30
N LEU A 23 -10.77 -3.78 5.78
CA LEU A 23 -10.30 -5.09 5.31
C LEU A 23 -10.05 -6.04 6.48
N GLY A 24 -9.44 -5.54 7.57
CA GLY A 24 -9.24 -6.31 8.80
C GLY A 24 -10.55 -6.79 9.42
N GLU A 25 -11.58 -5.92 9.49
CA GLU A 25 -12.92 -6.29 9.96
C GLU A 25 -13.58 -7.39 9.11
N LYS A 26 -13.23 -7.47 7.82
CA LYS A 26 -13.69 -8.53 6.91
C LYS A 26 -12.86 -9.80 6.97
N GLY A 27 -11.88 -9.88 7.89
CA GLY A 27 -11.03 -11.05 8.10
C GLY A 27 -9.81 -11.13 7.18
N ALA A 28 -9.45 -10.04 6.50
CA ALA A 28 -8.22 -10.01 5.70
C ALA A 28 -6.98 -9.85 6.58
N THR A 29 -5.91 -10.57 6.24
CA THR A 29 -4.56 -10.28 6.78
C THR A 29 -3.95 -9.14 5.98
N VAL A 30 -3.81 -7.98 6.61
CA VAL A 30 -3.31 -6.78 5.94
C VAL A 30 -1.88 -6.49 6.36
N SER A 31 -1.03 -6.15 5.39
CA SER A 31 0.30 -5.58 5.61
C SER A 31 0.44 -4.33 4.74
N TYR A 32 1.38 -3.44 5.09
CA TYR A 32 1.60 -2.22 4.32
C TYR A 32 3.09 -2.02 4.02
N HIS A 33 3.37 -1.39 2.89
CA HIS A 33 4.69 -0.88 2.55
C HIS A 33 4.63 0.63 2.30
N ASP A 34 5.36 1.39 3.11
CA ASP A 34 5.60 2.83 2.98
C ASP A 34 6.87 3.23 3.76
N PRO A 35 8.03 3.37 3.08
CA PRO A 35 9.30 3.64 3.76
C PRO A 35 9.34 4.98 4.52
N MET A 36 8.46 5.93 4.20
CA MET A 36 8.36 7.20 4.93
C MET A 36 7.56 7.07 6.23
N VAL A 37 6.86 5.94 6.42
CA VAL A 37 6.03 5.66 7.60
C VAL A 37 6.43 4.29 8.16
N PRO A 38 7.56 4.20 8.90
CA PRO A 38 8.10 2.91 9.35
C PRO A 38 7.17 2.19 10.34
N THR A 39 6.36 2.93 11.08
CA THR A 39 5.36 2.39 12.01
C THR A 39 4.07 3.20 11.96
N VAL A 40 2.95 2.51 12.14
CA VAL A 40 1.62 3.11 12.35
C VAL A 40 1.13 2.65 13.72
N ASN A 41 0.81 3.62 14.58
CA ASN A 41 0.25 3.39 15.92
C ASN A 41 -0.88 4.39 16.16
N ILE A 42 -2.11 4.03 15.78
CA ILE A 42 -3.29 4.90 15.89
C ILE A 42 -4.55 4.05 16.00
N ASP A 43 -5.53 4.46 16.82
CA ASP A 43 -6.85 3.84 16.94
C ASP A 43 -6.85 2.30 17.10
N GLY A 44 -5.91 1.79 17.90
CA GLY A 44 -5.73 0.35 18.15
C GLY A 44 -5.05 -0.42 17.02
N LEU A 45 -4.76 0.24 15.90
CA LEU A 45 -3.90 -0.29 14.84
C LEU A 45 -2.43 -0.11 15.23
N SER A 46 -1.71 -1.22 15.36
CA SER A 46 -0.26 -1.23 15.53
C SER A 46 0.36 -2.11 14.45
N MET A 47 1.09 -1.48 13.53
CA MET A 47 1.68 -2.14 12.37
C MET A 47 3.06 -1.57 12.08
N THR A 48 3.91 -2.41 11.50
CA THR A 48 5.24 -2.04 11.02
C THR A 48 5.28 -2.17 9.51
N CYS A 49 5.92 -1.23 8.83
CA CYS A 49 6.15 -1.29 7.40
C CYS A 49 6.90 -2.58 7.06
N VAL A 50 6.41 -3.35 6.09
CA VAL A 50 7.16 -4.49 5.58
C VAL A 50 8.47 -3.98 4.94
N PRO A 51 9.63 -4.57 5.24
CA PRO A 51 10.90 -4.04 4.77
C PRO A 51 11.22 -4.42 3.31
N ASP A 52 10.80 -5.60 2.88
CA ASP A 52 10.97 -6.08 1.51
C ASP A 52 9.65 -5.97 0.75
N LEU A 53 9.56 -4.95 -0.11
CA LEU A 53 8.42 -4.77 -1.01
C LEU A 53 8.18 -5.99 -1.89
N PHE A 54 9.22 -6.55 -2.50
CA PHE A 54 9.05 -7.60 -3.51
C PHE A 54 8.66 -8.94 -2.88
N GLU A 55 9.15 -9.23 -1.68
CA GLU A 55 8.65 -10.36 -0.90
C GLU A 55 7.17 -10.18 -0.55
N ALA A 56 6.78 -9.00 -0.06
CA ALA A 56 5.39 -8.71 0.27
C ALA A 56 4.47 -8.82 -0.97
N LEU A 57 4.91 -8.33 -2.13
CA LEU A 57 4.15 -8.44 -3.39
C LEU A 57 3.92 -9.91 -3.80
N ARG A 58 4.95 -10.76 -3.70
CA ARG A 58 4.84 -12.18 -4.07
C ARG A 58 3.91 -12.98 -3.14
N ASN A 59 3.87 -12.59 -1.87
CA ASN A 59 3.04 -13.25 -0.86
C ASN A 59 1.60 -12.71 -0.80
N ALA A 60 1.34 -11.54 -1.40
CA ALA A 60 0.02 -10.92 -1.40
C ALA A 60 -0.89 -11.51 -2.48
N THR A 61 -2.13 -11.83 -2.10
CA THR A 61 -3.17 -12.24 -3.06
C THR A 61 -3.77 -11.06 -3.81
N CYS A 62 -3.71 -9.85 -3.22
CA CYS A 62 -4.18 -8.60 -3.80
C CYS A 62 -3.34 -7.45 -3.25
N VAL A 63 -2.96 -6.52 -4.12
CA VAL A 63 -2.21 -5.31 -3.77
C VAL A 63 -3.07 -4.09 -4.08
N VAL A 64 -3.27 -3.23 -3.08
CA VAL A 64 -4.03 -1.98 -3.25
C VAL A 64 -3.07 -0.80 -3.27
N ILE A 65 -3.10 -0.03 -4.35
CA ILE A 65 -2.36 1.23 -4.44
C ILE A 65 -3.25 2.32 -3.87
N VAL A 66 -2.91 2.78 -2.66
CA VAL A 66 -3.60 3.90 -2.00
C VAL A 66 -2.84 5.22 -2.15
N THR A 67 -1.50 5.17 -2.07
CA THR A 67 -0.65 6.36 -2.24
C THR A 67 0.47 6.07 -3.23
N ASP A 68 0.51 6.83 -4.33
CA ASP A 68 1.38 6.62 -5.49
C ASP A 68 2.74 7.35 -5.37
N HIS A 69 3.53 6.97 -4.36
CA HIS A 69 4.84 7.59 -4.15
C HIS A 69 5.78 7.46 -5.37
N SER A 70 6.59 8.49 -5.62
CA SER A 70 7.42 8.56 -6.83
C SER A 70 8.62 7.61 -6.83
N TRP A 71 8.98 7.04 -5.68
CA TRP A 71 10.09 6.08 -5.56
C TRP A 71 9.69 4.65 -5.94
N TYR A 72 8.39 4.39 -6.15
CA TYR A 72 7.94 3.08 -6.60
C TYR A 72 8.17 2.90 -8.09
N ASP A 73 8.79 1.78 -8.44
CA ASP A 73 8.87 1.27 -9.79
C ASP A 73 7.58 0.48 -10.10
N TRP A 74 6.62 1.17 -10.70
CA TRP A 74 5.28 0.63 -10.95
C TRP A 74 5.28 -0.55 -11.94
N ASP A 75 6.22 -0.57 -12.89
CA ASP A 75 6.36 -1.68 -13.83
C ASP A 75 6.85 -2.92 -13.11
N LYS A 76 7.83 -2.79 -12.20
CA LYS A 76 8.25 -3.92 -11.36
C LYS A 76 7.15 -4.37 -10.41
N ILE A 77 6.40 -3.45 -9.79
CA ILE A 77 5.27 -3.81 -8.92
C ILE A 77 4.24 -4.62 -9.71
N ARG A 78 3.88 -4.15 -10.91
CA ARG A 78 2.96 -4.84 -11.82
C ARG A 78 3.42 -6.26 -12.16
N GLN A 79 4.73 -6.47 -12.35
CA GLN A 79 5.28 -7.78 -12.70
C GLN A 79 5.27 -8.78 -11.53
N HIS A 80 5.29 -8.31 -10.28
CA HIS A 80 5.43 -9.17 -9.09
C HIS A 80 4.13 -9.40 -8.33
N ALA A 81 3.12 -8.54 -8.51
CA ALA A 81 1.82 -8.69 -7.84
C ALA A 81 0.90 -9.61 -8.65
N ALA A 82 0.18 -10.50 -7.96
CA ALA A 82 -0.81 -11.37 -8.60
C ALA A 82 -2.06 -10.60 -9.09
N LEU A 83 -2.50 -9.61 -8.31
CA LEU A 83 -3.66 -8.77 -8.59
C LEU A 83 -3.41 -7.37 -8.03
N ILE A 84 -3.76 -6.34 -8.80
CA ILE A 84 -3.63 -4.94 -8.37
C ILE A 84 -4.97 -4.22 -8.47
N VAL A 85 -5.35 -3.55 -7.38
CA VAL A 85 -6.40 -2.53 -7.34
C VAL A 85 -5.72 -1.16 -7.29
N ASP A 86 -5.77 -0.44 -8.41
CA ASP A 86 -5.13 0.87 -8.54
C ASP A 86 -6.15 2.00 -8.36
N THR A 87 -6.17 2.62 -7.18
CA THR A 87 -7.07 3.76 -6.88
C THR A 87 -6.49 5.11 -7.31
N ARG A 88 -5.24 5.12 -7.80
CA ARG A 88 -4.45 6.32 -8.07
C ARG A 88 -4.10 6.51 -9.54
N ARG A 89 -4.42 5.51 -10.38
CA ARG A 89 -3.99 5.45 -11.78
C ARG A 89 -2.45 5.56 -11.88
N ALA A 90 -1.76 4.92 -10.94
CA ALA A 90 -0.31 4.89 -10.87
C ALA A 90 0.30 4.02 -11.99
N ILE A 91 -0.36 2.91 -12.31
CA ILE A 91 0.05 2.00 -13.38
C ILE A 91 -0.59 2.46 -14.68
N ARG A 92 0.24 2.83 -15.65
CA ARG A 92 -0.25 3.18 -17.00
C ARG A 92 -0.74 1.91 -17.72
N SER A 93 -1.88 1.98 -18.39
CA SER A 93 -2.23 0.98 -19.39
C SER A 93 -1.17 1.02 -20.49
N GLN A 94 -0.67 -0.15 -20.90
CA GLN A 94 -0.06 -0.22 -22.22
C GLN A 94 -1.23 -0.26 -23.19
N ASP A 95 -1.46 0.84 -23.88
CA ASP A 95 -2.36 0.87 -25.02
C ASP A 95 -1.73 -0.06 -26.07
N VAL A 96 -2.40 -1.17 -26.37
CA VAL A 96 -2.08 -2.06 -27.49
C VAL A 96 -2.83 -1.56 -28.72
#